data_AF-A0A2S6GE62-F1
#
_entry.id   AF-A0A2S6GE62-F1
#
_cell.length_a   1.000
_cell.length_b   1.000
_cell.length_c   1.000
_cell.angle_alpha   90.00
_cell.angle_beta   90.00
_cell.angle_gamma   90.00
#
_symmetry.space_group_name_H-M   'P 1'
#
loop_
_entity.id
_entity.type
_entity.pdbx_description
1 polymer ?
#
loop_
_entity_poly.entity_id
_entity_poly.type
_entity_poly.pdbx_seq_one_letter_code
_entity_poly.pdbx_strand_id
1 'polypeptide(L)'
;MAEVDRRADDIVAHLPEVRAAVRDAADQIADRARATLAAHRRTGTADIEVTRGRTDTTVSLVDEGALSIEYGHLAPDGTPVQGLRVLRDAADL
;
A
#
# COMPACT_ATOMS: atom_id res chain seq x y z
N MET A 1 12.70 -37.36 13.53
CA MET A 1 12.35 -35.93 13.60
C MET A 1 12.24 -35.46 12.16
N ALA A 2 11.11 -34.90 11.74
CA ALA A 2 10.97 -34.38 10.38
C ALA A 2 11.61 -32.98 10.32
N GLU A 3 12.41 -32.71 9.30
CA GLU A 3 13.00 -31.39 9.03
C GLU A 3 12.18 -30.72 7.92
N VAL A 4 11.89 -29.42 8.08
CA VAL A 4 11.23 -28.64 7.05
C VAL A 4 12.24 -28.29 5.97
N ASP A 5 11.87 -28.43 4.70
CA ASP A 5 12.73 -28.02 3.59
C ASP A 5 13.06 -26.52 3.72
N ARG A 6 14.34 -26.17 3.62
CA ARG A 6 14.82 -24.78 3.67
C ARG A 6 14.29 -23.91 2.52
N ARG A 7 13.67 -24.52 1.50
CA ARG A 7 13.04 -23.85 0.36
C ARG A 7 11.52 -23.83 0.44
N ALA A 8 10.93 -24.29 1.55
CA ALA A 8 9.48 -24.37 1.68
C ALA A 8 8.81 -23.00 1.48
N ASP A 9 9.43 -21.93 1.96
CA ASP A 9 8.98 -20.54 1.76
C ASP A 9 8.98 -20.12 0.28
N ASP A 10 10.07 -20.38 -0.45
CA ASP A 10 10.17 -20.06 -1.87
C ASP A 10 9.15 -20.85 -2.70
N ILE A 11 8.99 -22.15 -2.41
CA ILE A 11 8.01 -23.00 -3.07
C ILE A 11 6.59 -22.46 -2.83
N VAL A 12 6.24 -22.18 -1.57
CA VAL A 12 4.92 -21.70 -1.18
C VAL A 12 4.62 -20.34 -1.80
N ALA A 13 5.57 -19.41 -1.82
CA ALA A 13 5.41 -18.08 -2.40
C ALA A 13 5.12 -18.11 -3.91
N HIS A 14 5.52 -19.19 -4.59
CA HIS A 14 5.28 -19.38 -6.03
C HIS A 14 3.99 -20.14 -6.36
N LEU A 15 3.30 -20.72 -5.37
CA LEU A 15 2.05 -21.42 -5.61
C LEU A 15 1.00 -20.45 -6.19
N PRO A 16 0.26 -20.86 -7.24
CA PRO A 16 -0.73 -19.99 -7.90
C PRO A 16 -1.76 -19.40 -6.93
N GLU A 17 -2.24 -20.21 -5.98
CA GLU A 17 -3.26 -19.83 -5.00
C GLU A 17 -2.73 -18.84 -3.98
N VAL A 18 -1.47 -19.00 -3.55
CA VAL A 18 -0.81 -18.05 -2.65
C VAL A 18 -0.63 -16.69 -3.33
N ARG A 19 -0.17 -16.70 -4.59
CA ARG A 19 -0.02 -15.47 -5.38
C ARG A 19 -1.37 -14.79 -5.64
N ALA A 20 -2.42 -15.57 -5.89
CA ALA A 20 -3.77 -15.05 -6.03
C ALA A 20 -4.23 -14.36 -4.73
N ALA A 21 -4.06 -15.03 -3.59
CA ALA A 21 -4.42 -14.47 -2.28
C ALA A 21 -3.66 -13.17 -1.96
N VAL A 22 -2.37 -13.10 -2.27
CA VAL A 22 -1.57 -11.86 -2.10
C VAL A 22 -2.09 -10.74 -3.00
N ARG A 23 -2.46 -11.03 -4.25
CA ARG A 23 -3.03 -10.05 -5.18
C ARG A 23 -4.40 -9.56 -4.71
N ASP A 24 -5.26 -10.46 -4.26
CA ASP A 24 -6.58 -10.11 -3.75
C ASP A 24 -6.47 -9.21 -2.51
N ALA A 25 -5.52 -9.50 -1.61
CA ALA A 25 -5.24 -8.66 -0.46
C ALA A 25 -4.74 -7.26 -0.88
N ALA A 26 -3.84 -7.19 -1.86
CA ALA A 26 -3.34 -5.92 -2.37
C ALA A 26 -4.44 -5.10 -3.08
N ASP A 27 -5.31 -5.76 -3.86
CA ASP A 27 -6.44 -5.10 -4.53
C ASP A 27 -7.42 -4.52 -3.47
N GLN A 28 -7.70 -5.24 -2.38
CA GLN A 28 -8.51 -4.73 -1.26
C GLN A 28 -7.89 -3.51 -0.57
N ILE A 29 -6.58 -3.54 -0.32
CA ILE A 29 -5.85 -2.40 0.26
C ILE A 29 -5.93 -1.20 -0.69
N ALA A 30 -5.70 -1.44 -2.00
CA ALA A 30 -5.75 -0.39 -3.00
C ALA A 30 -7.14 0.26 -3.08
N ASP A 31 -8.22 -0.52 -3.00
CA ASP A 31 -9.58 0.01 -3.02
C ASP A 31 -9.90 0.88 -1.80
N ARG A 32 -9.45 0.47 -0.60
CA ARG A 32 -9.57 1.29 0.62
C ARG A 32 -8.75 2.58 0.48
N ALA A 33 -7.51 2.50 0.02
CA ALA A 33 -6.63 3.64 -0.19
C ALA A 33 -7.24 4.64 -1.20
N ARG A 34 -7.80 4.14 -2.30
CA ARG A 34 -8.52 4.95 -3.30
C ARG A 34 -9.72 5.65 -2.70
N ALA A 35 -10.50 4.97 -1.86
CA ALA A 35 -11.64 5.59 -1.18
C ALA A 35 -11.22 6.75 -0.26
N THR A 36 -10.17 6.54 0.55
CA THR A 36 -9.62 7.59 1.42
C THR A 36 -9.08 8.78 0.62
N LEU A 37 -8.36 8.51 -0.47
CA LEU A 37 -7.79 9.55 -1.33
C LEU A 37 -8.88 10.32 -2.11
N ALA A 38 -9.92 9.62 -2.58
CA ALA A 38 -11.05 10.23 -3.27
C ALA A 38 -11.82 11.22 -2.38
N ALA A 39 -11.94 10.94 -1.08
CA ALA A 39 -12.53 11.87 -0.12
C ALA A 39 -11.73 13.18 0.03
N HIS A 40 -10.45 13.18 -0.35
CA HIS A 40 -9.51 14.30 -0.21
C HIS A 40 -9.08 14.95 -1.53
N ARG A 41 -9.73 14.59 -2.66
CA ARG A 41 -9.33 14.91 -4.03
C ARG A 41 -9.50 16.37 -4.46
N ARG A 42 -9.30 17.32 -3.54
CA ARG A 42 -9.17 18.75 -3.87
C ARG A 42 -7.88 19.06 -4.64
N THR A 43 -6.87 18.19 -4.56
CA THR A 43 -5.50 18.43 -5.09
C THR A 43 -5.16 17.68 -6.39
N GLY A 44 -6.03 16.78 -6.87
CA GLY A 44 -6.13 16.36 -8.27
C GLY A 44 -5.06 15.43 -8.87
N THR A 45 -3.84 15.34 -8.32
CA THR A 45 -2.74 14.59 -8.97
C THR A 45 -2.37 13.27 -8.31
N ALA A 46 -2.69 13.10 -7.02
CA ALA A 46 -2.34 11.88 -6.30
C ALA A 46 -3.15 10.68 -6.78
N ASP A 47 -2.48 9.52 -6.90
CA ASP A 47 -3.10 8.26 -7.32
C ASP A 47 -2.59 7.05 -6.52
N ILE A 48 -3.34 5.95 -6.58
CA ILE A 48 -3.00 4.66 -6.00
C ILE A 48 -2.67 3.65 -7.10
N GLU A 49 -1.40 3.27 -7.18
CA GLU A 49 -0.89 2.29 -8.12
C GLU A 49 -0.68 0.92 -7.46
N VAL A 50 -0.97 -0.15 -8.21
CA VAL A 50 -0.73 -1.53 -7.80
C VAL A 50 0.27 -2.16 -8.76
N THR A 51 1.48 -2.44 -8.27
CA THR A 51 2.53 -3.13 -9.03
C THR A 51 2.59 -4.59 -8.63
N ARG A 52 2.35 -5.50 -9.59
CA ARG A 52 2.35 -6.94 -9.35
C ARG A 52 3.71 -7.54 -9.68
N GLY A 53 4.40 -8.01 -8.66
CA GLY A 53 5.66 -8.74 -8.78
C GLY A 53 5.47 -10.24 -9.05
N ARG A 54 6.57 -10.97 -8.92
CA ARG A 54 6.56 -12.42 -9.12
C ARG A 54 5.88 -13.11 -7.93
N THR A 55 6.26 -12.75 -6.71
CA THR A 55 5.73 -13.33 -5.46
C THR A 55 5.03 -12.30 -4.60
N ASP A 56 5.34 -11.02 -4.79
CA ASP A 56 4.85 -9.87 -4.05
C ASP A 56 3.94 -8.97 -4.89
N THR A 57 3.21 -8.08 -4.22
CA THR A 57 2.44 -7.02 -4.87
C THR A 57 2.54 -5.76 -4.00
N THR A 58 2.84 -4.64 -4.62
CA THR A 58 3.07 -3.36 -3.96
C THR A 58 1.91 -2.42 -4.26
N VAL A 59 1.41 -1.75 -3.22
CA VAL A 59 0.43 -0.66 -3.33
C VAL A 59 1.13 0.64 -2.99
N SER A 60 1.10 1.60 -3.92
CA SER A 60 1.86 2.84 -3.83
C SER A 60 0.95 4.05 -3.91
N LEU A 61 1.18 5.03 -3.03
CA LEU A 61 0.67 6.39 -3.18
C LEU A 61 1.64 7.18 -4.05
N VAL A 62 1.20 7.59 -5.24
CA VAL A 62 2.03 8.25 -6.23
C VAL A 62 1.63 9.72 -6.34
N ASP A 63 2.50 10.59 -5.86
CA ASP A 63 2.39 12.05 -5.94
C ASP A 63 3.75 12.68 -5.56
N GLU A 64 4.05 13.90 -6.02
CA GLU A 64 5.25 14.64 -5.58
C GLU A 64 5.24 14.88 -4.06
N GLY A 65 4.05 15.11 -3.49
CA GLY A 65 3.80 15.30 -2.07
C GLY A 65 3.40 14.04 -1.31
N ALA A 66 3.60 12.83 -1.83
CA ALA A 66 3.08 11.59 -1.24
C ALA A 66 3.41 11.42 0.25
N LEU A 67 4.63 11.75 0.69
CA LEU A 67 5.01 11.67 2.11
C LEU A 67 4.23 12.68 2.97
N SER A 68 4.05 13.89 2.47
CA SER A 68 3.27 14.94 3.14
C SER A 68 1.80 14.58 3.20
N ILE A 69 1.27 13.89 2.17
CA ILE A 69 -0.09 13.37 2.15
C ILE A 69 -0.24 12.23 3.16
N GLU A 70 0.71 11.31 3.24
CA GLU A 70 0.62 10.15 4.13
C GLU A 70 0.79 10.54 5.61
N TYR A 71 1.85 11.30 5.92
CA TYR A 71 2.29 11.54 7.31
C TYR A 71 2.07 12.97 7.81
N GLY A 72 1.75 13.91 6.92
CA GLY A 72 1.62 15.32 7.25
C GLY A 72 2.91 16.11 7.02
N HIS A 73 2.84 17.42 7.24
CA HIS A 73 3.98 18.33 7.05
C HIS A 73 3.78 19.61 7.88
N LEU A 74 4.79 20.49 7.91
CA LEU A 74 4.65 21.85 8.43
C LEU A 74 4.33 22.80 7.28
N ALA A 75 3.27 23.59 7.43
CA ALA A 75 2.98 24.69 6.52
C ALA A 75 4.04 25.79 6.67
N PRO A 76 4.15 26.72 5.69
CA PRO A 76 5.18 27.78 5.72
C PRO A 76 5.14 28.70 6.96
N ASP A 77 3.99 28.79 7.63
CA ASP A 77 3.79 29.54 8.88
C ASP A 77 4.16 28.73 10.14
N GLY A 78 4.64 27.50 9.97
CA GLY A 78 4.96 26.57 11.06
C GLY A 78 3.77 25.75 11.58
N THR A 79 2.57 25.94 11.02
CA THR A 79 1.39 25.17 11.44
C THR A 79 1.51 23.71 11.01
N PRO A 80 1.33 22.73 11.91
CA PRO A 80 1.32 21.32 11.53
C PRO A 80 0.05 20.98 10.76
N VAL A 81 0.22 20.39 9.58
CA VAL A 81 -0.83 19.85 8.73
C VAL A 81 -0.84 18.34 8.90
N GLN A 82 -1.98 17.80 9.32
CA GLN A 82 -2.14 16.37 9.55
C GLN A 82 -2.14 15.58 8.23
N GLY A 83 -1.42 14.46 8.21
CA GLY A 83 -1.46 13.49 7.11
C GLY A 83 -2.76 12.69 7.08
N LEU A 84 -3.08 12.15 5.91
CA LEU A 84 -4.28 11.38 5.62
C LEU A 84 -4.14 9.90 5.96
N ARG A 85 -2.90 9.40 6.14
CA ARG A 85 -2.59 7.99 6.41
C ARG A 85 -3.27 7.04 5.42
N VAL A 86 -3.18 7.37 4.13
CA VAL A 86 -3.89 6.69 3.05
C VAL A 86 -3.50 5.22 2.96
N LEU A 87 -2.19 4.93 3.01
CA LEU A 87 -1.70 3.56 2.94
C LEU A 87 -1.75 2.87 4.29
N ARG A 88 -1.36 3.57 5.37
CA ARG A 88 -1.32 3.00 6.72
C ARG A 88 -2.70 2.53 7.18
N ASP A 89 -3.72 3.39 7.06
CA ASP A 89 -5.07 3.05 7.50
C ASP A 89 -5.71 2.01 6.54
N ALA A 90 -5.36 2.02 5.25
CA ALA A 90 -5.84 1.01 4.30
C ALA A 90 -5.26 -0.39 4.55
N ALA A 91 -4.01 -0.47 5.00
CA ALA A 91 -3.29 -1.72 5.27
C ALA A 91 -3.38 -2.19 6.74
N ASP A 92 -4.13 -1.48 7.59
CA ASP A 92 -4.29 -1.80 9.01
C ASP A 92 -2.94 -1.82 9.79
N LEU A 93 -2.07 -0.82 9.58
CA LEU A 93 -0.69 -0.73 10.12
C LEU A 93 -0.46 0.33 11.22
#